data_AF-A0A2E6KJ27-F1
#
_entry.id   AF-A0A2E6KJ27-F1
#
_cell.length_a   1.000
_cell.length_b   1.000
_cell.length_c   1.000
_cell.angle_alpha   90.00
_cell.angle_beta   90.00
_cell.angle_gamma   90.00
#
_symmetry.space_group_name_H-M   'P 1'
#
loop_
_entity.id
_entity.type
_entity.pdbx_description
1 polymer ?
#
loop_
_entity_poly.entity_id
_entity_poly.type
_entity_poly.pdbx_seq_one_letter_code
_entity_poly.pdbx_strand_id
1 'polypeptide(L)' 'MTEFAHGIVNTLKDKMDESLFLSLIFFIGHILIAMLVVSIITGASLWEAGAVALIEPAVNSIWFYILHKLWKKFSKNN' A
#
# COMPACT_ATOMS: atom_id res chain seq x y z
N MET A 1 -26.69 6.34 22.81
CA MET A 1 -25.25 6.17 22.48
C MET A 1 -24.98 4.91 21.66
N THR A 2 -25.70 3.81 21.89
CA THR A 2 -25.53 2.54 21.15
C THR A 2 -26.07 2.56 19.71
N GLU A 3 -27.15 3.30 19.44
CA GLU A 3 -27.73 3.37 18.08
C GLU A 3 -26.84 4.11 17.07
N PHE A 4 -26.09 5.13 17.50
CA PHE A 4 -25.10 5.79 16.65
C PHE A 4 -23.93 4.86 16.31
N ALA A 5 -23.43 4.10 17.29
CA ALA A 5 -22.38 3.10 17.06
C ALA A 5 -22.87 1.99 16.11
N HIS A 6 -24.11 1.54 16.31
CA HIS A 6 -24.71 0.49 15.48
C HIS A 6 -24.97 0.96 14.04
N GLY A 7 -25.42 2.21 13.85
CA GLY A 7 -25.59 2.83 12.53
C GLY A 7 -24.26 2.98 11.79
N ILE A 8 -23.21 3.48 12.46
CA ILE A 8 -21.87 3.60 11.88
C ILE A 8 -21.31 2.23 11.48
N VAL A 9 -21.45 1.23 12.36
CA VAL A 9 -20.98 -0.14 12.08
C VAL A 9 -21.74 -0.76 10.91
N ASN A 10 -23.06 -0.57 10.82
CA ASN A 10 -23.86 -1.13 9.73
C ASN A 10 -23.55 -0.45 8.38
N THR A 11 -23.34 0.87 8.36
CA THR A 11 -22.91 1.60 7.16
C THR A 11 -21.49 1.25 6.72
N LEU A 12 -20.58 0.99 7.67
CA LEU A 12 -19.23 0.50 7.36
C LEU A 12 -19.25 -0.91 6.80
N LYS A 13 -20.11 -1.79 7.33
CA LYS A 13 -20.29 -3.16 6.84
C LYS A 13 -20.91 -3.20 5.44
N ASP A 14 -21.83 -2.29 5.15
CA ASP A 14 -22.47 -2.13 3.84
C ASP A 14 -21.51 -1.55 2.79
N LYS A 15 -20.56 -0.70 3.20
CA LYS A 15 -19.50 -0.11 2.35
C LYS A 15 -18.20 -0.90 2.29
N MET A 16 -18.08 -2.02 3.02
CA MET A 16 -16.94 -2.93 2.85
C MET A 16 -17.13 -3.72 1.55
N ASP A 17 -16.79 -3.08 0.43
CA ASP A 17 -16.69 -3.77 -0.85
C ASP A 17 -15.70 -4.95 -0.73
N GLU A 18 -16.02 -6.10 -1.34
CA GLU A 18 -15.13 -7.28 -1.39
C GLU A 18 -13.70 -6.90 -1.80
N SER A 19 -13.57 -5.89 -2.66
CA SER A 19 -12.31 -5.30 -3.11
C SER A 19 -11.43 -4.74 -2.00
N LEU A 20 -12.00 -4.14 -0.95
CA LEU A 20 -11.23 -3.61 0.18
C LEU A 20 -10.66 -4.74 1.04
N PHE A 21 -11.47 -5.78 1.28
CA PHE A 21 -11.03 -6.95 2.03
C PHE A 21 -9.93 -7.71 1.26
N LEU A 22 -10.13 -7.94 -0.04
CA LEU A 22 -9.12 -8.55 -0.92
C LEU A 22 -7.84 -7.72 -0.99
N SER A 23 -7.95 -6.40 -1.09
CA SER A 23 -6.79 -5.49 -1.13
C SER A 23 -5.99 -5.54 0.18
N LEU A 24 -6.65 -5.62 1.33
CA LEU A 24 -5.99 -5.73 2.62
C LEU A 24 -5.24 -7.07 2.75
N ILE A 25 -5.87 -8.18 2.37
CA ILE A 25 -5.23 -9.50 2.35
C ILE A 25 -4.01 -9.50 1.42
N PHE A 26 -4.18 -8.95 0.22
CA PHE A 26 -3.10 -8.86 -0.76
C PHE A 26 -1.92 -8.04 -0.22
N PHE A 27 -2.19 -6.90 0.42
CA PHE A 27 -1.15 -6.04 0.99
C PHE A 27 -0.37 -6.73 2.12
N ILE A 28 -1.08 -7.40 3.03
CA ILE A 28 -0.44 -8.15 4.13
C ILE A 28 0.39 -9.32 3.56
N GLY A 29 -0.17 -10.08 2.62
CA GLY A 29 0.53 -11.17 1.95
C GLY A 29 1.79 -10.69 1.21
N HIS A 30 1.71 -9.56 0.51
CA HIS A 30 2.84 -8.95 -0.16
C HIS A 30 3.98 -8.61 0.80
N ILE A 31 3.67 -7.98 1.94
CA ILE A 31 4.68 -7.64 2.96
C ILE A 31 5.37 -8.90 3.48
N LEU A 32 4.61 -9.95 3.81
CA LEU A 32 5.18 -11.21 4.31
C LEU A 32 6.08 -11.89 3.29
N ILE A 33 5.66 -11.97 2.03
CA ILE A 33 6.44 -12.59 0.96
C ILE A 33 7.69 -11.75 0.65
N ALA A 34 7.56 -10.43 0.56
CA ALA A 34 8.67 -9.52 0.29
C ALA A 34 9.74 -9.59 1.40
N MET A 35 9.32 -9.60 2.67
CA MET A 35 10.23 -9.77 3.80
C MET A 35 11.00 -11.09 3.73
N LEU A 36 10.30 -12.18 3.43
CA LEU A 36 10.91 -13.51 3.32
C LEU A 36 11.92 -13.55 2.17
N VAL A 37 11.53 -13.08 0.99
CA VAL A 37 12.38 -13.08 -0.22
C VAL A 37 13.63 -12.22 0.00
N VAL A 38 13.48 -11.00 0.50
CA VAL A 38 14.61 -10.09 0.77
C VAL A 38 15.54 -10.67 1.83
N SER A 39 15.00 -11.24 2.91
CA SER A 39 15.80 -11.86 3.95
C SER A 39 16.56 -13.09 3.43
N ILE A 40 15.96 -13.93 2.59
CA ILE A 40 16.62 -15.09 1.96
C ILE A 40 17.73 -14.66 1.00
N ILE A 41 17.47 -13.68 0.13
CA ILE A 41 18.43 -13.25 -0.91
C ILE A 41 19.60 -12.48 -0.30
N THR A 42 19.32 -11.62 0.68
CA THR A 42 20.30 -10.66 1.21
C THR A 42 20.93 -11.13 2.52
N GLY A 43 20.32 -12.10 3.22
CA GLY A 43 20.73 -12.51 4.56
C GLY A 43 20.41 -11.47 5.65
N ALA A 44 19.68 -10.40 5.31
CA ALA A 44 19.34 -9.31 6.22
C ALA A 44 18.25 -9.73 7.22
N SER A 45 18.22 -9.07 8.38
CA SER A 45 17.21 -9.33 9.40
C SER A 45 15.80 -9.06 8.87
N LEU A 46 14.79 -9.77 9.38
CA LEU A 46 13.38 -9.55 9.03
C LEU A 46 12.95 -8.08 9.21
N TRP A 47 13.57 -7.38 10.17
CA TRP A 47 13.32 -5.95 10.40
C TRP A 47 13.79 -5.08 9.24
N GLU A 48 14.99 -5.33 8.73
CA GLU A 48 15.57 -4.61 7.59
C GLU A 48 14.79 -4.93 6.31
N ALA A 49 14.46 -6.21 6.12
CA ALA A 49 13.63 -6.65 4.99
C ALA A 49 12.23 -6.03 5.01
N GLY A 50 11.61 -5.89 6.19
CA GLY A 50 10.33 -5.23 6.38
C GLY A 50 10.38 -3.73 6.10
N ALA A 51 11.44 -3.06 6.54
CA ALA A 51 11.66 -1.66 6.23
C ALA A 51 11.77 -1.44 4.72
N VAL A 52 12.57 -2.27 4.02
CA VAL A 52 12.71 -2.20 2.56
C VAL A 52 11.38 -2.45 1.85
N ALA A 53 10.62 -3.46 2.25
CA ALA A 53 9.33 -3.80 1.64
C ALA A 53 8.29 -2.66 1.72
N LEU A 54 8.41 -1.73 2.67
CA LEU A 54 7.55 -0.56 2.79
C LEU A 54 8.15 0.69 2.12
N ILE A 55 9.46 0.88 2.26
CA ILE A 55 10.17 2.07 1.76
C ILE A 55 10.28 2.03 0.24
N GLU A 56 10.56 0.86 -0.36
CA GLU A 56 10.68 0.70 -1.80
C GLU A 56 9.42 1.18 -2.56
N PRO A 57 8.19 0.69 -2.25
CA PRO A 57 6.99 1.17 -2.93
C PRO A 57 6.69 2.65 -2.64
N ALA A 58 7.04 3.16 -1.45
CA ALA A 58 6.85 4.57 -1.11
C ALA A 58 7.76 5.50 -1.94
N VAL A 59 9.05 5.18 -2.01
CA VAL A 59 10.02 5.94 -2.80
C VAL A 59 9.68 5.86 -4.29
N ASN A 60 9.30 4.67 -4.78
CA ASN A 60 8.87 4.50 -6.17
C ASN A 60 7.62 5.33 -6.50
N SER A 61 6.68 5.44 -5.57
CA SER A 61 5.48 6.29 -5.72
C SER A 61 5.83 7.78 -5.79
N ILE A 62 6.76 8.25 -4.96
CA ILE A 62 7.25 9.64 -4.99
C ILE A 62 7.94 9.93 -6.32
N TRP A 63 8.81 9.03 -6.79
CA TRP A 63 9.48 9.16 -8.07
C TRP A 63 8.48 9.22 -9.23
N PHE A 64 7.48 8.34 -9.24
CA PHE A 64 6.40 8.35 -10.21
C PHE A 64 5.63 9.68 -10.21
N TYR A 65 5.36 10.26 -9.04
CA TYR A 65 4.71 11.58 -8.95
C TYR A 65 5.56 12.69 -9.59
N ILE A 66 6.89 12.69 -9.36
CA ILE A 66 7.81 13.65 -9.96
C ILE A 66 7.82 13.49 -11.49
N LEU A 67 7.98 12.25 -11.98
CA LEU A 67 7.94 11.94 -13.41
C LEU A 67 6.63 12.41 -14.05
N HIS A 68 5.50 12.11 -13.43
CA HIS A 68 4.19 12.52 -13.94
C HIS A 68 4.03 14.04 -13.95
N LYS A 69 4.55 14.75 -12.94
CA LYS A 69 4.56 16.22 -12.90
C LYS A 69 5.44 16.82 -14.00
N LEU A 70 6.62 16.25 -14.25
CA LEU A 70 7.49 16.65 -15.35
C LEU A 70 6.82 16.38 -16.70
N TRP A 71 6.26 15.19 -16.89
CA TRP A 71 5.56 14.80 -18.11
C TRP A 71 4.40 15.75 -18.42
N LYS A 72 3.57 16.09 -17.44
CA LYS A 72 2.51 17.10 -17.62
C LYS A 72 3.06 18.47 -18.01
N LYS A 73 4.21 18.87 -17.48
CA LYS A 73 4.86 20.15 -17.81
C LYS A 73 5.38 20.16 -19.26
N PHE A 74 6.00 19.07 -19.71
CA PHE A 74 6.51 18.95 -21.08
C PHE A 74 5.39 18.72 -22.11
N SER A 75 4.38 17.90 -21.77
CA SER A 75 3.22 17.63 -22.63
C SER A 75 2.30 18.82 -22.80
N LYS A 76 2.31 19.81 -21.90
CA LYS A 76 1.53 21.06 -22.03
C LYS A 76 2.22 22.09 -22.94
N ASN A 77 3.44 21.83 -23.39
CA ASN A 77 4.21 22.73 -24.26
C ASN A 77 4.23 22.28 -25.75
N ASN A 78 3.27 21.44 -26.14
CA ASN A 78 2.86 21.18 -27.52
C ASN A 78 1.33 21.31 -27.60
#